data_AF-A0A381U9Z7-F1
#
_entry.id   AF-A0A381U9Z7-F1
#
_cell.length_a   1.000
_cell.length_b   1.000
_cell.length_c   1.000
_cell.angle_alpha   90.00
_cell.angle_beta   90.00
_cell.angle_gamma   90.00
#
_symmetry.space_group_name_H-M   'P 1'
#
loop_
_entity.id
_entity.type
_entity.pdbx_description
1 polymer ?
#
loop_
_entity_poly.entity_id
_entity_poly.type
_entity_poly.pdbx_seq_one_letter_code
_entity_poly.pdbx_strand_id
1 'polypeptide(L)'
;VIIAVYEGEPGSQFFDTESRMELLERSVGSVKNIEIQSFDGLVVDYARKSGAQVIVRGLRGAGDFAYEYEMAFMNQSLAPDLELVCFMTSLKYQFIRASLIKEVAGLGGDISNLVSPHVVDAIKKKLDES
;
A
#
# COMPACT_ATOMS: atom_id res chain seq x y z
N VAL A 1 -5.93 4.03 13.34
CA VAL A 1 -5.16 4.19 12.08
C VAL A 1 -5.92 3.48 10.99
N ILE A 2 -6.14 4.15 9.86
CA ILE A 2 -6.84 3.53 8.72
C ILE A 2 -5.78 3.19 7.66
N ILE A 3 -5.72 1.92 7.27
CA ILE A 3 -5.01 1.49 6.07
C ILE A 3 -5.99 1.59 4.91
N ALA A 4 -5.86 2.67 4.13
CA ALA A 4 -6.74 2.98 3.02
C ALA A 4 -6.25 2.29 1.73
N VAL A 5 -7.06 1.37 1.19
CA VAL A 5 -6.77 0.60 -0.02
C VAL A 5 -7.46 1.27 -1.22
N TYR A 6 -6.66 1.84 -2.13
CA TYR A 6 -7.22 2.43 -3.34
C TYR A 6 -7.82 1.34 -4.25
N GLU A 7 -9.07 1.50 -4.67
CA GLU A 7 -9.80 0.49 -5.44
C GLU A 7 -9.21 0.26 -6.83
N GLY A 8 -8.69 1.31 -7.48
CA GLY A 8 -8.09 1.23 -8.81
C GLY A 8 -9.06 0.77 -9.89
N GLU A 9 -8.57 0.66 -11.13
CA GLU A 9 -9.40 0.16 -12.23
C GLU A 9 -9.53 -1.37 -12.15
N PRO A 10 -10.76 -1.93 -12.28
CA PRO A 10 -10.96 -3.38 -12.33
C PRO A 10 -10.08 -4.04 -13.40
N GLY A 11 -9.38 -5.11 -13.02
CA GLY A 11 -8.50 -5.86 -13.93
C GLY A 11 -7.10 -5.25 -14.14
N SER A 12 -6.82 -4.04 -13.63
CA SER A 12 -5.47 -3.43 -13.70
C SER A 12 -4.52 -3.92 -12.61
N GLN A 13 -5.04 -4.55 -11.57
CA GLN A 13 -4.30 -4.96 -10.38
C GLN A 13 -4.09 -6.47 -10.34
N PHE A 14 -2.94 -6.88 -9.80
CA PHE A 14 -2.60 -8.29 -9.63
C PHE A 14 -3.54 -9.02 -8.65
N PHE A 15 -3.98 -8.32 -7.61
CA PHE A 15 -5.04 -8.74 -6.70
C PHE A 15 -6.16 -7.71 -6.77
N ASP A 16 -7.41 -8.16 -6.79
CA ASP A 16 -8.57 -7.27 -6.63
C ASP A 16 -8.57 -6.61 -5.24
N THR A 17 -9.45 -5.64 -5.04
CA THR A 17 -9.55 -4.88 -3.79
C THR A 17 -9.85 -5.79 -2.60
N GLU A 18 -10.80 -6.71 -2.75
CA GLU A 18 -11.22 -7.63 -1.70
C GLU A 18 -10.05 -8.51 -1.23
N SER A 19 -9.36 -9.16 -2.17
CA SER A 19 -8.16 -9.96 -1.89
C SER A 19 -7.07 -9.15 -1.20
N ARG A 20 -6.85 -7.89 -1.61
CA ARG A 20 -5.87 -7.00 -0.97
C ARG A 20 -6.25 -6.67 0.47
N MET A 21 -7.52 -6.42 0.74
CA MET A 21 -8.03 -6.17 2.08
C MET A 21 -7.86 -7.40 2.98
N GLU A 22 -8.22 -8.59 2.51
CA GLU A 22 -8.04 -9.86 3.25
C GLU A 22 -6.56 -10.12 3.60
N LEU A 23 -5.66 -9.92 2.63
CA LEU A 23 -4.22 -10.10 2.85
C LEU A 23 -3.67 -9.11 3.88
N LEU A 24 -4.17 -7.88 3.89
CA LEU A 24 -3.83 -6.88 4.89
C LEU A 24 -4.38 -7.27 6.25
N GLU A 25 -5.66 -7.66 6.36
CA GLU A 25 -6.29 -8.06 7.62
C GLU A 25 -5.51 -9.18 8.31
N ARG A 26 -5.09 -10.19 7.55
CA ARG A 26 -4.25 -11.27 8.07
C ARG A 26 -2.85 -10.80 8.49
N SER A 27 -2.32 -9.76 7.84
CA SER A 27 -0.99 -9.22 8.15
C SER A 27 -0.96 -8.34 9.39
N VAL A 28 -2.05 -7.59 9.66
CA VAL A 28 -2.11 -6.62 10.76
C VAL A 28 -3.12 -6.99 11.85
N GLY A 29 -3.83 -8.11 11.76
CA GLY A 29 -4.93 -8.48 12.66
C GLY A 29 -4.55 -8.63 14.14
N SER A 30 -3.26 -8.72 14.48
CA SER A 30 -2.77 -8.70 15.86
C SER A 30 -2.60 -7.29 16.43
N VAL A 31 -2.59 -6.26 15.58
CA VAL A 31 -2.38 -4.85 15.96
C VAL A 31 -3.71 -4.20 16.27
N LYS A 32 -3.85 -3.69 17.50
CA LYS A 32 -5.05 -2.96 17.93
C LYS A 32 -5.13 -1.60 17.22
N ASN A 33 -6.34 -1.08 17.06
CA ASN A 33 -6.62 0.26 16.50
C ASN A 33 -6.21 0.43 15.02
N ILE A 34 -6.17 -0.66 14.25
CA ILE A 34 -6.06 -0.62 12.80
C ILE A 34 -7.40 -0.99 12.18
N GLU A 35 -7.85 -0.17 11.24
CA GLU A 35 -8.97 -0.45 10.36
C GLU A 35 -8.47 -0.53 8.93
N ILE A 36 -8.99 -1.48 8.16
CA ILE A 36 -8.71 -1.59 6.73
C ILE A 36 -9.98 -1.23 6.00
N GLN A 37 -9.88 -0.25 5.12
CA GLN A 37 -11.00 0.26 4.35
C GLN A 37 -10.54 0.52 2.92
N SER A 38 -11.42 0.29 1.95
CA SER A 38 -11.16 0.70 0.57
C SER A 38 -11.68 2.11 0.30
N PHE A 39 -11.14 2.74 -0.74
CA PHE A 39 -11.64 4.02 -1.20
C PHE A 39 -11.46 4.19 -2.71
N ASP A 40 -12.34 4.98 -3.31
CA ASP A 40 -12.24 5.49 -4.67
C ASP A 40 -12.04 7.03 -4.66
N GLY A 41 -11.68 7.58 -5.81
CA GLY A 41 -11.46 9.02 -5.96
C GLY A 41 -10.21 9.56 -5.24
N LEU A 42 -10.31 10.79 -4.72
CA LEU A 42 -9.17 11.51 -4.13
C LEU A 42 -8.93 11.08 -2.68
N VAL A 43 -7.66 10.78 -2.37
CA VAL A 43 -7.23 10.38 -1.01
C VAL A 43 -7.55 11.46 0.04
N VAL A 44 -7.47 12.74 -0.34
CA VAL A 44 -7.77 13.86 0.58
C VAL A 44 -9.25 13.94 0.93
N ASP A 45 -10.14 13.61 -0.02
CA ASP A 45 -11.59 13.59 0.23
C ASP A 45 -11.96 12.40 1.11
N TYR A 46 -11.36 11.25 0.85
CA TYR A 46 -11.52 10.08 1.72
C TYR A 46 -10.99 10.36 3.14
N ALA A 47 -9.80 10.95 3.27
CA ALA A 47 -9.24 11.30 4.57
C ALA A 47 -10.18 12.22 5.38
N ARG A 48 -10.75 13.24 4.74
CA ARG A 48 -11.75 14.12 5.36
C ARG A 48 -13.03 13.39 5.76
N LYS A 49 -13.58 12.55 4.88
CA LYS A 49 -14.80 11.76 5.16
C LYS A 49 -14.60 10.84 6.36
N SER A 50 -13.40 10.29 6.51
CA SER A 50 -13.03 9.42 7.63
C SER A 50 -12.63 10.19 8.90
N GLY A 51 -12.69 11.52 8.89
CA GLY A 51 -12.29 12.38 10.02
C GLY A 51 -10.78 12.33 10.31
N ALA A 52 -9.96 11.88 9.35
CA ALA A 52 -8.52 11.86 9.50
C ALA A 52 -7.94 13.27 9.37
N GLN A 53 -6.94 13.57 10.19
CA GLN A 53 -6.20 14.85 10.15
C GLN A 53 -4.81 14.70 9.51
N VAL A 54 -4.32 13.46 9.40
CA VAL A 54 -2.96 13.15 8.96
C VAL A 54 -2.99 12.02 7.94
N ILE A 55 -2.30 12.21 6.81
CA ILE A 55 -1.96 11.18 5.85
C ILE A 55 -0.52 10.74 6.11
N VAL A 56 -0.28 9.42 6.19
CA VAL A 56 1.06 8.86 6.42
C VAL A 56 1.58 8.19 5.16
N ARG A 57 2.82 8.51 4.76
CA ARG A 57 3.53 7.91 3.63
C ARG A 57 4.91 7.40 4.02
N GLY A 58 5.39 6.40 3.28
CA GLY A 58 6.73 5.83 3.45
C GLY A 58 7.63 6.22 2.28
N LEU A 59 8.86 6.66 2.57
CA LEU A 59 9.87 7.00 1.57
C LEU A 59 10.98 5.96 1.59
N ARG A 60 11.27 5.30 0.46
CA ARG A 60 12.38 4.32 0.39
C ARG A 60 13.68 4.95 -0.13
N GLY A 61 13.64 6.14 -0.72
CA GLY A 61 14.84 6.80 -1.22
C GLY A 61 14.53 8.01 -2.09
N ALA A 62 15.55 8.53 -2.76
CA ALA A 62 15.46 9.76 -3.55
C ALA A 62 14.38 9.73 -4.65
N GLY A 63 14.14 8.56 -5.26
CA GLY A 63 13.11 8.41 -6.30
C GLY A 63 11.68 8.58 -5.78
N ASP A 64 11.34 7.92 -4.67
CA ASP A 64 10.03 8.08 -4.03
C ASP A 64 9.85 9.53 -3.51
N PHE A 65 10.93 10.16 -3.03
CA PHE A 65 10.88 11.51 -2.49
C PHE A 65 10.42 12.55 -3.50
N ALA A 66 10.95 12.56 -4.72
CA ALA A 66 10.56 13.57 -5.71
C ALA A 66 9.07 13.49 -6.06
N TYR A 67 8.56 12.27 -6.26
CA TYR A 67 7.14 12.04 -6.52
C TYR A 67 6.25 12.42 -5.34
N GLU A 68 6.59 11.95 -4.13
CA GLU A 68 5.83 12.26 -2.92
C GLU A 68 5.90 13.74 -2.55
N TYR A 69 7.00 14.42 -2.88
CA TYR A 69 7.15 15.88 -2.70
C TYR A 69 6.15 16.63 -3.57
N GLU A 70 6.06 16.33 -4.88
CA GLU A 70 5.07 16.96 -5.76
C GLU A 70 3.64 16.68 -5.33
N MET A 71 3.34 15.41 -4.98
CA MET A 71 2.03 15.01 -4.49
C MET A 71 1.68 15.68 -3.15
N ALA A 72 2.66 15.95 -2.29
CA ALA A 72 2.46 16.66 -1.04
C ALA A 72 1.93 18.07 -1.26
N PHE A 73 2.53 18.84 -2.17
CA PHE A 73 2.07 20.20 -2.49
C PHE A 73 0.67 20.18 -3.10
N MET A 74 0.39 19.21 -3.98
CA MET A 74 -0.94 19.07 -4.55
C MET A 74 -1.99 18.79 -3.47
N ASN A 75 -1.73 17.82 -2.59
CA ASN A 75 -2.63 17.48 -1.49
C ASN A 75 -2.79 18.65 -0.51
N GLN A 76 -1.71 19.37 -0.18
CA GLN A 76 -1.77 20.56 0.68
C GLN A 76 -2.60 21.69 0.06
N SER A 77 -2.52 21.87 -1.27
CA SER A 77 -3.33 22.86 -1.98
C SER A 77 -4.81 22.50 -2.00
N LEU A 78 -5.14 21.20 -2.13
CA LEU A 78 -6.53 20.70 -2.15
C LEU A 78 -7.13 20.58 -0.75
N ALA A 79 -6.28 20.28 0.23
CA ALA A 79 -6.64 20.03 1.62
C ALA A 79 -5.63 20.62 2.59
N PRO A 80 -5.64 21.95 2.79
CA PRO A 80 -4.73 22.62 3.72
C PRO A 80 -4.99 22.27 5.19
N ASP A 81 -6.14 21.68 5.50
CA ASP A 81 -6.55 21.14 6.79
C ASP A 81 -5.96 19.75 7.10
N LEU A 82 -5.37 19.08 6.11
CA LEU A 82 -4.72 17.78 6.27
C LEU A 82 -3.20 17.93 6.34
N GLU A 83 -2.59 17.25 7.30
CA GLU A 83 -1.13 17.13 7.37
C GLU A 83 -0.65 15.88 6.61
N LEU A 84 0.48 15.98 5.92
CA LEU A 84 1.17 14.83 5.34
C LEU A 84 2.45 14.55 6.13
N VAL A 85 2.58 13.34 6.66
CA VAL A 85 3.75 12.89 7.41
C VAL A 85 4.43 11.76 6.65
N CYS A 86 5.71 11.95 6.32
CA CYS A 86 6.52 10.97 5.62
C CYS A 86 7.55 10.33 6.56
N PHE A 87 7.61 8.99 6.58
CA PHE A 87 8.62 8.23 7.31
C PHE A 87 9.65 7.63 6.36
N MET A 88 10.93 7.74 6.71
CA MET A 88 12.00 7.05 5.99
C MET A 88 11.95 5.54 6.30
N THR A 89 11.99 4.72 5.25
CA THR A 89 11.96 3.26 5.37
C THR A 89 13.27 2.75 5.97
N SER A 90 13.17 1.77 6.88
CA SER A 90 14.36 1.09 7.42
C SER A 90 15.17 0.42 6.30
N LEU A 91 16.51 0.47 6.39
CA LEU A 91 17.43 -0.08 5.37
C LEU A 91 17.09 -1.53 4.99
N LYS A 92 16.69 -2.37 5.96
CA LYS A 92 16.33 -3.78 5.73
C LYS A 92 15.11 -3.99 4.82
N TYR A 93 14.29 -2.97 4.60
CA TYR A 93 13.08 -3.03 3.78
C TYR A 93 13.15 -2.12 2.55
N GLN A 94 14.27 -1.43 2.33
CA GLN A 94 14.42 -0.43 1.29
C GLN A 94 14.26 -0.99 -0.14
N PHE A 95 14.65 -2.26 -0.34
CA PHE A 95 14.57 -2.96 -1.62
C PHE A 95 13.22 -3.62 -1.90
N ILE A 96 12.29 -3.62 -0.93
CA ILE A 96 10.98 -4.27 -1.07
C ILE A 96 10.08 -3.42 -1.97
N ARG A 97 9.70 -4.01 -3.11
CA ARG A 97 8.75 -3.43 -4.08
C ARG A 97 7.78 -4.51 -4.51
N ALA A 98 6.48 -4.23 -4.41
CA ALA A 98 5.44 -5.18 -4.81
C ALA A 98 5.56 -5.59 -6.28
N SER A 99 5.93 -4.67 -7.17
CA SER A 99 6.18 -4.97 -8.59
C SER A 99 7.30 -5.99 -8.78
N LEU A 100 8.46 -5.75 -8.15
CA LEU A 100 9.61 -6.65 -8.24
C LEU A 100 9.34 -8.02 -7.61
N ILE A 101 8.62 -8.06 -6.48
CA ILE A 101 8.22 -9.32 -5.84
C ILE A 101 7.34 -10.15 -6.78
N LYS A 102 6.35 -9.51 -7.42
CA LYS A 102 5.46 -10.18 -8.38
C LYS A 102 6.22 -10.69 -9.60
N GLU A 103 7.16 -9.91 -10.12
CA GLU A 103 8.02 -10.31 -11.24
C GLU A 103 8.90 -11.52 -10.88
N VAL A 104 9.62 -11.47 -9.75
CA VAL A 104 10.45 -12.57 -9.28
C VAL A 104 9.62 -13.83 -9.04
N ALA A 105 8.44 -13.71 -8.44
CA ALA A 105 7.54 -14.84 -8.23
C ALA A 105 7.03 -15.44 -9.56
N GLY A 106 6.69 -14.59 -10.53
CA GLY A 106 6.29 -15.03 -11.88
C GLY A 106 7.39 -15.76 -12.65
N LEU A 107 8.66 -15.51 -12.31
CA LEU A 107 9.83 -16.21 -12.86
C LEU A 107 10.24 -17.44 -12.02
N GLY A 108 9.45 -17.82 -11.00
CA GLY A 108 9.74 -18.97 -10.14
C GLY A 108 10.78 -18.73 -9.05
N GLY A 109 11.14 -17.47 -8.78
CA GLY A 109 12.06 -17.11 -7.70
C GLY A 109 11.43 -17.21 -6.31
N ASP A 110 12.26 -17.42 -5.29
CA ASP A 110 11.81 -17.49 -3.89
C ASP A 110 11.63 -16.09 -3.29
N ILE A 111 10.42 -15.82 -2.80
CA ILE A 111 10.02 -14.55 -2.16
C ILE A 111 9.72 -14.70 -0.66
N SER A 112 10.01 -15.87 -0.07
CA SER A 112 9.60 -16.22 1.31
C SER A 112 10.19 -15.29 2.37
N ASN A 113 11.33 -14.66 2.09
CA ASN A 113 11.97 -13.69 2.99
C ASN A 113 11.51 -12.24 2.78
N LEU A 114 10.62 -11.98 1.82
CA LEU A 114 10.21 -10.64 1.41
C LEU A 114 8.80 -10.26 1.86
N VAL A 115 7.94 -11.27 2.09
CA VAL A 115 6.53 -11.09 2.48
C VAL A 115 6.13 -12.15 3.51
N SER A 116 5.01 -11.94 4.18
CA SER A 116 4.45 -12.91 5.11
C SER A 116 4.08 -14.23 4.40
N PRO A 117 4.16 -15.40 5.06
CA PRO A 117 3.91 -16.70 4.43
C PRO A 117 2.57 -16.79 3.70
N HIS A 118 1.50 -16.25 4.28
CA HIS A 118 0.18 -16.26 3.66
C HIS A 118 0.09 -15.45 2.36
N VAL A 119 0.97 -14.46 2.18
CA VAL A 119 1.07 -13.66 0.95
C VAL A 119 1.84 -14.44 -0.12
N VAL A 120 2.86 -15.23 0.26
CA VAL A 120 3.57 -16.13 -0.67
C VAL A 120 2.57 -17.12 -1.28
N ASP A 121 1.76 -17.75 -0.43
CA ASP A 121 0.75 -18.73 -0.85
C ASP A 121 -0.28 -18.09 -1.79
N ALA A 122 -0.75 -16.89 -1.46
CA ALA A 122 -1.70 -16.16 -2.29
C ALA A 122 -1.13 -15.77 -3.66
N ILE A 123 0.14 -15.34 -3.72
CA ILE A 123 0.81 -15.01 -4.99
C ILE A 123 0.94 -16.25 -5.86
N LYS A 124 1.41 -17.37 -5.30
CA LYS A 124 1.56 -18.64 -6.03
C LYS A 124 0.23 -19.10 -6.61
N LYS A 125 -0.82 -19.13 -5.77
CA LYS A 125 -2.17 -19.50 -6.22
C LYS A 125 -2.66 -18.62 -7.37
N LYS A 126 -2.44 -17.30 -7.29
CA LYS A 126 -2.86 -16.36 -8.33
C LYS A 126 -2.13 -16.58 -9.66
N LEU A 127 -0.85 -16.94 -9.60
CA LEU A 127 -0.04 -17.26 -10.78
C LEU A 127 -0.47 -18.58 -11.43
N ASP A 128 -0.87 -19.58 -10.64
CA ASP A 128 -1.35 -20.87 -11.17
C ASP A 128 -2.74 -20.77 -11.83
N GLU A 129 -3.55 -19.78 -11.42
CA GLU A 129 -4.87 -19.49 -11.99
C GLU A 129 -4.83 -18.61 -13.25
N SER A 130 -3.67 -18.05 -13.61
CA SER A 130 -3.46 -17.13 -14.74
C SER A 130 -2.84 -17.84 -15.95
#